data_AF-A0A9Q3PW05-F1
#
_entry.id   AF-A0A9Q3PW05-F1
#
_cell.length_a   1.000
_cell.length_b   1.000
_cell.length_c   1.000
_cell.angle_alpha   90.00
_cell.angle_beta   90.00
_cell.angle_gamma   90.00
#
_symmetry.space_group_name_H-M   'P 1'
#
loop_
_entity.id
_entity.type
_entity.pdbx_description
1 polymer ?
#
loop_
_entity_poly.entity_id
_entity_poly.type
_entity_poly.pdbx_seq_one_letter_code
_entity_poly.pdbx_strand_id
1 'polypeptide(L)'
;MYSSTEKSFKDNWKKLQNQVKNPEFLQYLQNTWLPLKEYHVPAWTSHHCHLVVGSTSRVKGAHAMVELWLQKSTGTLLEVVRALCVAFRKQFIKTINRISKEIIVHVKNFPPHICALNGKVSHYALQMAFENFKTKFPPNEKCTIKYNNYQGIPCKHKTKQAFSKCQRLQISAFDPQWHLNFP
;
A
#
# COMPACT_ATOMS: atom_id res chain seq x y z
N MET A 1 -15.62 -2.47 8.31
CA MET A 1 -15.20 -3.15 9.56
C MET A 1 -13.87 -3.83 9.30
N TYR A 2 -12.83 -3.50 10.05
CA TYR A 2 -11.54 -4.18 9.88
C TYR A 2 -11.65 -5.60 10.42
N SER A 3 -11.47 -6.59 9.54
CA SER A 3 -11.55 -8.01 9.88
C SER A 3 -10.55 -8.77 9.04
N SER A 4 -9.57 -9.40 9.69
CA SER A 4 -8.49 -10.14 9.03
C SER A 4 -8.88 -11.58 8.66
N THR A 5 -10.02 -12.07 9.15
CA THR A 5 -10.53 -13.43 8.91
C THR A 5 -12.04 -13.39 8.69
N GLU A 6 -12.57 -14.35 7.94
CA GLU A 6 -14.01 -14.45 7.71
C GLU A 6 -14.81 -14.63 9.01
N LYS A 7 -14.26 -15.39 9.97
CA LYS A 7 -14.86 -15.56 11.29
C LYS A 7 -14.96 -14.21 12.02
N SER A 8 -13.85 -13.47 12.07
CA SER A 8 -13.84 -12.11 12.65
C SER A 8 -14.81 -11.18 11.93
N PHE A 9 -14.97 -11.31 10.61
CA PHE A 9 -15.93 -10.52 9.85
C PHE A 9 -17.37 -10.84 10.25
N LYS A 10 -17.74 -12.13 10.33
CA LYS A 10 -19.08 -12.55 10.76
C LYS A 10 -19.40 -12.06 12.18
N ASP A 11 -18.43 -12.17 13.10
CA ASP A 11 -18.60 -11.72 14.49
C ASP A 11 -18.75 -10.19 14.57
N ASN A 12 -17.93 -9.45 13.83
CA ASN A 12 -18.02 -8.00 13.76
C ASN A 12 -19.33 -7.55 13.10
N TRP A 13 -19.76 -8.20 12.02
CA TRP A 13 -21.02 -7.90 11.36
C TRP A 13 -22.22 -8.05 12.31
N LYS A 14 -22.26 -9.14 13.08
CA LYS A 14 -23.29 -9.32 14.13
C LYS A 14 -23.25 -8.22 15.19
N LYS A 15 -22.05 -7.82 15.63
CA LYS A 15 -21.90 -6.69 16.56
C LYS A 15 -22.43 -5.38 15.98
N LEU A 16 -22.18 -5.12 14.69
CA LEU A 16 -22.70 -3.93 14.01
C LEU A 16 -24.23 -3.93 13.97
N GLN A 17 -24.82 -5.07 13.60
CA GLN A 17 -26.29 -5.23 13.57
C GLN A 17 -26.92 -4.94 14.94
N ASN A 18 -26.25 -5.34 16.03
CA ASN A 18 -26.74 -5.10 17.39
C ASN A 18 -26.53 -3.64 17.87
N GLN A 19 -25.54 -2.93 17.34
CA GLN A 19 -25.20 -1.57 17.75
C GLN A 19 -25.96 -0.49 16.96
N VAL A 20 -26.25 -0.75 15.69
CA VAL A 20 -26.89 0.21 14.80
C VAL A 20 -28.40 0.20 15.04
N LYS A 21 -28.93 1.34 15.50
CA LYS A 21 -30.36 1.52 15.74
C LYS A 21 -31.17 1.89 14.48
N ASN A 22 -30.50 2.34 13.41
CA ASN A 22 -31.16 2.76 12.18
C ASN A 22 -31.31 1.57 11.21
N PRO A 23 -32.54 1.09 10.95
CA PRO A 23 -32.77 -0.06 10.07
C PRO A 23 -32.49 0.24 8.59
N GLU A 24 -32.75 1.46 8.12
CA GLU A 24 -32.48 1.86 6.72
C GLU A 24 -30.98 1.85 6.44
N PHE A 25 -30.17 2.32 7.41
CA PHE A 25 -28.72 2.26 7.29
C PHE A 25 -28.20 0.82 7.24
N LEU A 26 -28.76 -0.09 8.05
CA LEU A 26 -28.42 -1.51 7.97
C LEU A 26 -28.81 -2.12 6.62
N GLN A 27 -29.99 -1.79 6.11
CA GLN A 27 -30.45 -2.26 4.81
C GLN A 27 -29.55 -1.75 3.67
N TYR A 28 -29.16 -0.48 3.72
CA TYR A 28 -28.20 0.11 2.78
C TYR A 28 -26.86 -0.64 2.79
N LEU A 29 -26.30 -0.89 3.97
CA LEU A 29 -25.05 -1.64 4.10
C LEU A 29 -25.18 -3.07 3.57
N GLN A 30 -26.30 -3.75 3.84
CA GLN A 30 -26.58 -5.11 3.37
C GLN A 30 -26.72 -5.19 1.85
N ASN A 31 -27.39 -4.22 1.25
CA ASN A 31 -27.71 -4.26 -0.18
C ASN A 31 -26.58 -3.70 -1.06
N THR A 32 -25.80 -2.76 -0.53
CA THR A 32 -24.80 -2.02 -1.33
C THR A 32 -23.38 -2.48 -1.03
N TRP A 33 -23.00 -2.53 0.25
CA TRP A 33 -21.61 -2.74 0.64
C TRP A 33 -21.28 -4.20 0.90
N LEU A 34 -22.19 -4.95 1.53
CA LEU A 34 -21.95 -6.36 1.86
C LEU A 34 -21.71 -7.26 0.61
N PRO A 35 -22.38 -7.05 -0.55
CA PRO A 35 -22.07 -7.81 -1.76
C PRO A 35 -20.65 -7.53 -2.26
N LEU A 36 -20.14 -6.31 -2.02
CA LEU A 36 -18.82 -5.86 -2.44
C LEU A 36 -17.71 -6.14 -1.41
N LYS A 37 -18.00 -6.89 -0.34
CA LYS A 37 -17.06 -7.14 0.78
C LYS A 37 -15.70 -7.66 0.32
N GLU A 38 -15.66 -8.43 -0.76
CA GLU A 38 -14.44 -9.02 -1.29
C GLU A 38 -13.44 -7.98 -1.81
N TYR A 39 -13.91 -6.78 -2.16
CA TYR A 39 -13.11 -5.68 -2.69
C TYR A 39 -12.52 -4.78 -1.61
N HIS A 40 -13.03 -4.79 -0.37
CA HIS A 40 -12.65 -3.81 0.64
C HIS A 40 -12.45 -4.36 2.06
N VAL A 41 -12.74 -5.63 2.31
CA VAL A 41 -12.53 -6.26 3.61
C VAL A 41 -11.23 -7.08 3.60
N PRO A 42 -10.29 -6.85 4.55
CA PRO A 42 -8.99 -7.53 4.59
C PRO A 42 -9.06 -9.06 4.58
N ALA A 43 -10.11 -9.64 5.16
CA ALA A 43 -10.36 -11.08 5.15
C ALA A 43 -10.37 -11.67 3.73
N TRP A 44 -10.78 -10.90 2.72
CA TRP A 44 -10.80 -11.31 1.32
C TRP A 44 -9.71 -10.62 0.50
N THR A 45 -9.52 -9.30 0.66
CA THR A 45 -8.56 -8.54 -0.17
C THR A 45 -7.09 -8.92 0.05
N SER A 46 -6.76 -9.52 1.21
CA SER A 46 -5.39 -9.99 1.49
C SER A 46 -4.98 -11.21 0.66
N HIS A 47 -5.90 -11.84 -0.07
CA HIS A 47 -5.58 -12.90 -1.05
C HIS A 47 -5.02 -12.34 -2.36
N HIS A 48 -5.18 -11.05 -2.62
CA HIS A 48 -4.73 -10.39 -3.85
C HIS A 48 -3.60 -9.40 -3.60
N CYS A 49 -2.73 -9.25 -4.60
CA CYS A 49 -1.68 -8.24 -4.56
C CYS A 49 -2.28 -6.85 -4.69
N HIS A 50 -2.28 -6.09 -3.59
CA HIS A 50 -2.79 -4.71 -3.57
C HIS A 50 -1.73 -3.67 -3.19
N LEU A 51 -0.47 -4.08 -3.00
CA LEU A 51 0.70 -3.22 -2.83
C LEU A 51 0.50 -2.10 -1.78
N VAL A 52 -0.16 -2.46 -0.67
CA VAL A 52 -0.51 -1.56 0.45
C VAL A 52 -1.57 -0.49 0.09
N VAL A 53 -2.25 -0.62 -1.05
CA VAL A 53 -3.41 0.20 -1.44
C VAL A 53 -4.69 -0.37 -0.81
N GLY A 54 -4.78 -0.31 0.52
CA GLY A 54 -5.95 -0.78 1.27
C GLY A 54 -6.83 0.33 1.85
N SER A 55 -6.48 1.60 1.60
CA SER A 55 -7.17 2.75 2.20
C SER A 55 -7.54 3.81 1.17
N THR A 56 -8.61 4.54 1.44
CA THR A 56 -9.08 5.66 0.60
C THR A 56 -8.23 6.92 0.75
N SER A 57 -7.20 6.90 1.61
CA SER A 57 -6.35 8.07 1.89
C SER A 57 -5.65 8.61 0.64
N ARG A 58 -5.16 7.72 -0.24
CA ARG A 58 -4.53 8.11 -1.52
C ARG A 58 -5.52 8.80 -2.46
N VAL A 59 -6.73 8.24 -2.57
CA VAL A 59 -7.80 8.80 -3.40
C VAL A 59 -8.23 10.17 -2.85
N LYS A 60 -8.45 10.27 -1.54
CA LYS A 60 -8.78 11.54 -0.87
C LYS A 60 -7.68 12.59 -1.05
N GLY A 61 -6.41 12.20 -0.92
CA GLY A 61 -5.28 13.09 -1.15
C GLY A 61 -5.19 13.57 -2.60
N ALA A 62 -5.44 12.68 -3.58
CA ALA A 62 -5.50 13.06 -4.99
C ALA A 62 -6.67 14.02 -5.26
N HIS A 63 -7.84 13.77 -4.68
CA HIS A 63 -9.00 14.65 -4.80
C HIS A 63 -8.73 16.03 -4.19
N ALA A 64 -8.23 16.07 -2.95
CA ALA A 64 -7.85 17.32 -2.28
C ALA A 64 -6.78 18.11 -3.04
N MET A 65 -5.83 17.40 -3.67
CA MET A 65 -4.86 18.03 -4.55
C MET A 65 -5.54 18.66 -5.77
N VAL A 66 -6.45 17.96 -6.44
CA VAL A 66 -7.21 18.50 -7.58
C VAL A 66 -8.02 19.74 -7.16
N GLU A 67 -8.73 19.66 -6.04
CA GLU A 67 -9.48 20.80 -5.49
C GLU A 67 -8.58 22.01 -5.22
N LEU A 68 -7.40 21.80 -4.63
CA LEU A 68 -6.41 22.85 -4.39
C LEU A 68 -5.93 23.52 -5.69
N TRP A 69 -5.81 22.75 -6.78
CA TRP A 69 -5.41 23.29 -8.09
C TRP A 69 -6.54 24.03 -8.80
N LEU A 70 -7.78 23.57 -8.65
CA LEU A 70 -8.94 24.21 -9.26
C LEU A 70 -9.29 25.53 -8.58
N GLN A 71 -9.04 25.66 -7.27
CA GLN A 71 -9.24 26.86 -6.44
C GLN A 71 -10.67 27.43 -6.40
N LYS A 72 -11.57 26.98 -7.28
CA LYS A 72 -12.94 27.45 -7.46
C LYS A 72 -13.86 26.25 -7.63
N SER A 73 -15.07 26.36 -7.11
CA SER A 73 -16.15 25.38 -7.29
C SER A 73 -16.97 25.63 -8.57
N THR A 74 -16.68 26.69 -9.29
CA THR A 74 -17.34 27.09 -10.55
C THR A 74 -16.30 27.41 -11.62
N GLY A 75 -16.61 27.06 -12.87
CA GLY A 75 -15.73 27.27 -14.02
C GLY A 75 -16.24 26.56 -15.26
N THR A 76 -15.74 26.97 -16.42
CA THR A 76 -15.98 26.27 -17.67
C THR A 76 -15.18 24.98 -17.75
N LEU A 77 -15.65 24.01 -18.53
CA LEU A 77 -14.93 22.75 -18.75
C LEU A 77 -13.49 23.00 -19.26
N LEU A 78 -13.30 24.01 -20.11
CA LEU A 78 -11.99 24.38 -20.66
C LEU A 78 -11.01 24.87 -19.56
N GLU A 79 -11.48 25.66 -18.61
CA GLU A 79 -10.67 26.13 -17.47
C GLU A 79 -10.26 24.97 -16.57
N VAL A 80 -11.19 24.06 -16.27
CA VAL A 80 -10.92 22.85 -15.47
C VAL A 80 -9.86 21.98 -16.15
N VAL A 81 -10.01 21.71 -17.45
CA VAL A 81 -9.05 20.89 -18.20
C VAL A 81 -7.66 21.53 -18.20
N ARG A 82 -7.55 22.84 -18.43
CA ARG A 82 -6.27 23.56 -18.40
C ARG A 82 -5.61 23.48 -17.02
N ALA A 83 -6.37 23.69 -15.94
CA ALA A 83 -5.88 23.59 -14.57
C ALA A 83 -5.37 22.18 -14.25
N LEU A 84 -6.11 21.15 -14.66
CA LEU A 84 -5.71 19.75 -14.49
C LEU A 84 -4.43 19.40 -15.26
N CYS A 85 -4.28 19.87 -16.51
CA CYS A 85 -3.04 19.68 -17.28
C CYS A 85 -1.82 20.25 -16.54
N VAL A 86 -1.94 21.45 -15.97
CA VAL A 86 -0.87 22.08 -15.18
C VAL A 86 -0.59 21.28 -13.91
N ALA A 87 -1.63 20.88 -13.19
CA ALA A 87 -1.53 20.09 -11.97
C ALA A 87 -0.81 18.75 -12.22
N PHE A 88 -1.21 18.02 -13.25
CA PHE A 88 -0.60 16.75 -13.64
C PHE A 88 0.85 16.92 -14.06
N ARG A 89 1.17 17.94 -14.87
CA ARG A 89 2.56 18.22 -15.25
C ARG A 89 3.44 18.49 -14.02
N LYS A 90 2.94 19.28 -13.06
CA LYS A 90 3.67 19.56 -11.82
C LYS A 90 3.85 18.31 -10.95
N GLN A 91 2.82 17.46 -10.83
CA GLN A 91 2.92 16.20 -10.09
C GLN A 91 3.87 15.22 -10.75
N PHE A 92 3.86 15.15 -12.08
CA PHE A 92 4.79 14.33 -12.84
C PHE A 92 6.24 14.74 -12.56
N ILE A 93 6.57 16.03 -12.73
CA ILE A 93 7.91 16.56 -12.46
C ILE A 93 8.32 16.30 -11.00
N LYS A 94 7.42 16.56 -10.05
CA LYS A 94 7.67 16.28 -8.62
C LYS A 94 7.97 14.81 -8.37
N THR A 95 7.26 13.91 -9.04
CA THR A 95 7.44 12.46 -8.91
C THR A 95 8.77 12.01 -9.50
N ILE A 96 9.12 12.47 -10.71
CA ILE A 96 10.42 12.20 -11.35
C ILE A 96 11.58 12.71 -10.50
N ASN A 97 11.48 13.93 -9.98
CA ASN A 97 12.50 14.50 -9.09
C ASN A 97 12.65 13.68 -7.80
N ARG A 98 11.53 13.20 -7.22
CA ARG A 98 11.57 12.32 -6.05
C ARG A 98 12.28 11.00 -6.37
N ILE A 99 11.92 10.34 -7.47
CA ILE A 99 12.54 9.08 -7.91
C ILE A 99 14.04 9.29 -8.15
N SER A 100 14.41 10.32 -8.91
CA SER A 100 15.82 10.66 -9.20
C SER A 100 16.61 10.90 -7.91
N LYS A 101 16.00 11.57 -6.92
CA LYS A 101 16.61 11.76 -5.61
C LYS A 101 16.78 10.43 -4.86
N GLU A 102 15.81 9.52 -4.91
CA GLU A 102 15.94 8.19 -4.30
C GLU A 102 16.99 7.32 -4.98
N ILE A 103 17.22 7.51 -6.29
CA ILE A 103 18.30 6.84 -7.02
C ILE A 103 19.68 7.26 -6.49
N ILE A 104 19.87 8.56 -6.24
CA ILE A 104 21.17 9.15 -5.89
C ILE A 104 21.43 9.11 -4.38
N VAL A 105 20.41 9.42 -3.57
CA VAL A 105 20.57 9.62 -2.12
C VAL A 105 20.32 8.30 -1.41
N HIS A 106 21.39 7.64 -0.96
CA HIS A 106 21.28 6.39 -0.24
C HIS A 106 20.96 6.57 1.24
N VAL A 107 20.02 5.76 1.76
CA VAL A 107 19.72 5.68 3.19
C VAL A 107 20.78 4.81 3.89
N LYS A 108 21.45 5.34 4.91
CA LYS A 108 22.54 4.66 5.64
C LYS A 108 22.07 3.85 6.86
N ASN A 109 20.81 3.98 7.26
CA ASN A 109 20.29 3.38 8.49
C ASN A 109 19.87 1.90 8.34
N PHE A 110 20.18 1.28 7.19
CA PHE A 110 19.89 -0.12 6.94
C PHE A 110 21.12 -1.00 7.10
N PRO A 111 20.95 -2.29 7.41
CA PRO A 111 22.08 -3.21 7.40
C PRO A 111 22.64 -3.39 5.96
N PRO A 112 23.89 -3.86 5.81
CA PRO A 112 24.61 -3.91 4.52
C PRO A 112 23.85 -4.62 3.39
N HIS A 113 23.12 -5.68 3.70
CA HIS A 113 22.37 -6.49 2.73
C HIS A 113 21.12 -5.78 2.17
N ILE A 114 20.54 -4.81 2.90
CA ILE A 114 19.44 -3.96 2.40
C ILE A 114 20.04 -2.73 1.71
N CYS A 115 21.11 -2.15 2.27
CA CYS A 115 21.84 -1.02 1.67
C CYS A 115 22.30 -1.30 0.24
N ALA A 116 22.61 -2.55 -0.10
CA ALA A 116 22.97 -2.96 -1.47
C ALA A 116 21.85 -2.76 -2.52
N LEU A 117 20.61 -2.54 -2.08
CA LEU A 117 19.44 -2.27 -2.91
C LEU A 117 19.09 -0.78 -2.99
N ASN A 118 19.82 0.09 -2.28
CA ASN A 118 19.69 1.54 -2.46
C ASN A 118 19.89 1.91 -3.93
N GLY A 119 19.13 2.90 -4.38
CA GLY A 119 19.11 3.36 -5.77
C GLY A 119 18.49 2.39 -6.78
N LYS A 120 18.11 1.18 -6.36
CA LYS A 120 17.45 0.16 -7.20
C LYS A 120 16.01 -0.10 -6.78
N VAL A 121 15.74 -0.01 -5.49
CA VAL A 121 14.42 -0.22 -4.88
C VAL A 121 14.05 1.03 -4.07
N SER A 122 12.78 1.44 -4.13
CA SER A 122 12.31 2.64 -3.42
C SER A 122 12.60 2.57 -1.92
N HIS A 123 12.93 3.71 -1.32
CA HIS A 123 13.22 3.79 0.11
C HIS A 123 12.05 3.29 0.97
N TYR A 124 10.82 3.55 0.51
CA TYR A 124 9.61 3.08 1.17
C TYR A 124 9.56 1.55 1.28
N ALA A 125 9.82 0.84 0.19
CA ALA A 125 9.83 -0.62 0.18
C ALA A 125 10.99 -1.21 1.00
N LEU A 126 12.17 -0.58 0.97
CA LEU A 126 13.31 -0.97 1.81
C LEU A 126 12.98 -0.80 3.30
N GLN A 127 12.39 0.32 3.69
CA GLN A 127 11.95 0.56 5.07
C GLN A 127 10.91 -0.47 5.50
N MET A 128 9.91 -0.75 4.65
CA MET A 128 8.90 -1.77 4.95
C MET A 128 9.50 -3.16 5.14
N ALA A 129 10.43 -3.57 4.27
CA ALA A 129 11.12 -4.84 4.38
C ALA A 129 11.96 -4.92 5.67
N PHE A 130 12.63 -3.82 6.04
CA PHE A 130 13.41 -3.73 7.27
C PHE A 130 12.54 -3.82 8.53
N GLU A 131 11.44 -3.09 8.57
CA GLU A 131 10.50 -3.15 9.70
C GLU A 131 9.86 -4.55 9.81
N ASN A 132 9.49 -5.17 8.68
CA ASN A 132 8.98 -6.54 8.68
C ASN A 132 10.03 -7.54 9.24
N PHE A 133 11.31 -7.35 8.92
CA PHE A 133 12.40 -8.18 9.44
C PHE A 133 12.58 -8.06 10.96
N LYS A 134 12.42 -6.85 11.52
CA LYS A 134 12.53 -6.61 12.97
C LYS A 134 11.43 -7.27 13.81
N THR A 135 10.28 -7.58 13.20
CA THR A 135 9.16 -8.17 13.94
C THR A 135 9.50 -9.54 14.53
N LYS A 136 9.23 -9.71 15.84
CA LYS A 136 9.41 -11.00 16.54
C LYS A 136 8.36 -12.02 16.07
N PHE A 137 8.72 -13.30 16.05
CA PHE A 137 7.79 -14.39 15.75
C PHE A 137 8.23 -15.70 16.43
N PRO A 138 7.29 -16.62 16.73
CA PRO A 138 7.62 -17.89 17.36
C PRO A 138 8.49 -18.76 16.43
N PRO A 139 9.46 -19.52 16.98
CA PRO A 139 10.47 -20.25 16.18
C PRO A 139 9.91 -21.17 15.08
N ASN A 140 8.68 -21.67 15.25
CA ASN A 140 8.03 -22.63 14.36
C ASN A 140 6.89 -22.04 13.51
N GLU A 141 6.81 -20.72 13.38
CA GLU A 141 5.78 -20.11 12.50
C GLU A 141 6.06 -20.49 11.04
N LYS A 142 5.10 -21.16 10.39
CA LYS A 142 5.19 -21.45 8.97
C LYS A 142 5.14 -20.14 8.17
N CYS A 143 6.02 -20.00 7.18
CA CYS A 143 5.98 -18.86 6.28
C CYS A 143 4.64 -18.82 5.54
N THR A 144 3.80 -17.84 5.87
CA THR A 144 2.49 -17.68 5.23
C THR A 144 2.57 -17.04 3.83
N ILE A 145 3.76 -16.61 3.38
CA ILE A 145 4.04 -15.91 2.10
C ILE A 145 3.21 -14.62 1.91
N LYS A 146 2.30 -14.29 2.84
CA LYS A 146 1.36 -13.17 2.81
C LYS A 146 2.03 -11.83 2.42
N TYR A 147 3.18 -11.51 2.99
CA TYR A 147 3.92 -10.28 2.67
C TYR A 147 4.33 -10.16 1.19
N ASN A 148 4.70 -11.30 0.58
CA ASN A 148 5.01 -11.35 -0.84
C ASN A 148 3.74 -11.23 -1.69
N ASN A 149 2.64 -11.82 -1.22
CA ASN A 149 1.39 -11.87 -1.98
C ASN A 149 0.61 -10.55 -1.99
N TYR A 150 0.67 -9.71 -0.94
CA TYR A 150 -0.12 -8.46 -0.90
C TYR A 150 0.66 -7.16 -0.82
N GLN A 151 1.92 -7.15 -0.36
CA GLN A 151 2.72 -5.92 -0.25
C GLN A 151 3.83 -5.83 -1.28
N GLY A 152 4.15 -6.93 -1.98
CA GLY A 152 5.22 -6.96 -2.97
C GLY A 152 6.62 -6.80 -2.36
N ILE A 153 6.81 -7.19 -1.10
CA ILE A 153 8.12 -7.16 -0.42
C ILE A 153 8.50 -8.57 0.04
N PRO A 154 9.80 -8.86 0.23
CA PRO A 154 10.22 -10.15 0.75
C PRO A 154 9.63 -10.40 2.15
N CYS A 155 9.17 -11.62 2.38
CA CYS A 155 8.75 -12.03 3.71
C CYS A 155 9.96 -12.11 4.64
N LYS A 156 9.74 -11.88 5.94
CA LYS A 156 10.79 -11.96 6.97
C LYS A 156 11.60 -13.27 6.94
N HIS A 157 10.99 -14.40 6.55
CA HIS A 157 11.67 -15.70 6.43
C HIS A 157 12.71 -15.72 5.29
N LYS A 158 12.33 -15.22 4.09
CA LYS A 158 13.26 -15.08 2.96
C LYS A 158 14.41 -14.15 3.32
N THR A 159 14.10 -13.05 3.99
CA THR A 159 15.07 -12.07 4.48
C THR A 159 16.05 -12.70 5.49
N LYS A 160 15.55 -13.43 6.50
CA LYS A 160 16.38 -14.17 7.47
C LYS A 160 17.27 -15.22 6.81
N GLN A 161 16.70 -15.99 5.86
CA GLN A 161 17.46 -17.02 5.14
C GLN A 161 18.57 -16.42 4.29
N ALA A 162 18.32 -15.28 3.63
CA ALA A 162 19.36 -14.58 2.90
C ALA A 162 20.49 -14.14 3.83
N PHE A 163 20.16 -13.62 5.03
CA PHE A 163 21.18 -13.12 5.95
C PHE A 163 21.98 -14.24 6.61
N SER A 164 21.33 -15.34 6.99
CA SER A 164 22.03 -16.49 7.59
C SER A 164 23.01 -17.15 6.62
N LYS A 165 22.75 -17.05 5.31
CA LYS A 165 23.63 -17.54 4.24
C LYS A 165 24.66 -16.52 3.75
N CYS A 166 24.77 -15.35 4.39
CA CYS A 166 25.57 -14.22 3.90
C CYS A 166 25.24 -13.80 2.46
N GLN A 167 24.02 -14.07 2.00
CA GLN A 167 23.54 -13.73 0.66
C GLN A 167 22.87 -12.35 0.66
N ARG A 168 23.06 -11.61 -0.44
CA ARG A 168 22.36 -10.34 -0.65
C ARG A 168 20.94 -10.60 -1.13
N LEU A 169 19.99 -9.82 -0.62
CA LEU A 169 18.64 -9.77 -1.20
C LEU A 169 18.75 -9.28 -2.65
N GLN A 170 18.11 -10.00 -3.55
CA GLN A 170 18.02 -9.62 -4.96
C GLN A 170 16.89 -8.63 -5.17
N ILE A 171 17.02 -7.77 -6.18
CA ILE A 171 15.94 -6.85 -6.58
C ILE A 171 14.65 -7.61 -6.91
N SER A 172 14.76 -8.78 -7.55
CA SER A 172 13.63 -9.67 -7.90
C SER A 172 12.87 -10.23 -6.70
N ALA A 173 13.35 -10.03 -5.47
CA ALA A 173 12.59 -10.34 -4.26
C ALA A 173 11.51 -9.30 -3.95
N PHE A 174 11.52 -8.16 -4.65
CA PHE A 174 10.53 -7.10 -4.58
C PHE A 174 9.66 -7.12 -5.84
N ASP A 175 8.42 -6.67 -5.68
CA ASP A 175 7.50 -6.45 -6.80
C ASP A 175 8.03 -5.33 -7.70
N PRO A 176 7.89 -5.45 -9.04
CA PRO A 176 8.32 -4.44 -9.99
C PRO A 176 7.84 -3.01 -9.69
N GLN A 177 6.67 -2.83 -9.06
CA GLN A 177 6.18 -1.52 -8.65
C GLN A 177 7.16 -0.77 -7.72
N TRP A 178 8.00 -1.49 -6.97
CA TRP A 178 8.96 -0.89 -6.04
C TRP A 178 10.32 -0.62 -6.66
N HIS A 179 10.58 -1.07 -7.88
CA HIS A 179 11.85 -0.85 -8.55
C HIS A 179 11.95 0.63 -8.98
N LEU A 180 13.11 1.24 -8.76
CA LEU A 180 13.39 2.61 -9.21
C LEU A 180 13.83 2.64 -10.68
N ASN A 181 13.98 1.47 -11.30
CA ASN A 181 14.25 1.33 -12.71
C ASN A 181 12.95 1.61 -13.49
N PHE A 182 12.82 2.82 -14.02
CA PHE A 182 11.97 3.04 -15.19
C PHE A 182 12.83 2.88 -16.45
N PRO A 183 12.26 2.42 -17.58
CA PRO A 183 12.92 2.49 -18.88
C PRO A 183 13.34 3.93 -19.25
#